data_AF-A0A2P8VL80-F1
#
_entry.id   AF-A0A2P8VL80-F1
#
_cell.length_a   1.000
_cell.length_b   1.000
_cell.length_c   1.000
_cell.angle_alpha   90.00
_cell.angle_beta   90.00
_cell.angle_gamma   90.00
#
_symmetry.space_group_name_H-M   'P 1'
#
loop_
_entity.id
_entity.type
_entity.pdbx_description
1 polymer ?
#
loop_
_entity_poly.entity_id
_entity_poly.type
_entity_poly.pdbx_seq_one_letter_code
_entity_poly.pdbx_strand_id
1 'polypeptide(L)'
;MKTLISKAALSVLAGAIVSMMTAQHASAAIALDRTRVVVNGGEGSVSLNISNENKNLPYLAQGWMEDEKGNKITSPMTVLPPVQRIEAGGKSQVKVQTAPAVNALPQDRESLFYFNLREIPPRSKKPNTLQIALQTRIKLFYRPASIALDKTQAANGDWVENVTLQREGDKYRVTNPTPYYLTLVEGSPGVKGTPIAFQPVMVSPKSTAVIEASASALGNTPVLTYVNDYGGRPKIQFTCGGTVCHAKLLKDK
;
A
#
# COMPACT_ATOMS: atom_id res chain seq x y z
N MET A 1 49.60 -6.49 -36.74
CA MET A 1 48.27 -6.40 -37.37
C MET A 1 47.39 -5.53 -36.46
N LYS A 2 47.34 -4.21 -36.69
CA LYS A 2 46.61 -3.25 -35.85
C LYS A 2 45.27 -2.96 -36.52
N THR A 3 44.17 -3.37 -35.89
CA THR A 3 42.81 -3.18 -36.40
C THR A 3 42.41 -1.71 -36.24
N LEU A 4 42.38 -0.96 -37.34
CA LEU A 4 41.85 0.41 -37.41
C LEU A 4 40.32 0.35 -37.39
N ILE A 5 39.72 0.35 -36.20
CA ILE A 5 38.28 0.61 -36.07
C ILE A 5 38.11 2.13 -36.17
N SER A 6 37.47 2.60 -37.24
CA SER A 6 37.26 4.03 -37.46
C SER A 6 36.40 4.61 -36.32
N LYS A 7 36.75 5.81 -35.85
CA LYS A 7 35.98 6.50 -34.79
C LYS A 7 34.50 6.65 -35.17
N ALA A 8 34.17 6.69 -36.46
CA ALA A 8 32.81 6.73 -36.99
C ALA A 8 32.02 5.42 -36.77
N ALA A 9 32.69 4.27 -36.84
CA ALA A 9 32.05 2.98 -36.56
C ALA A 9 31.68 2.82 -35.08
N LEU A 10 32.46 3.42 -34.18
CA LEU A 10 32.19 3.40 -32.73
C LEU A 10 31.01 4.31 -32.35
N SER A 11 30.85 5.47 -33.00
CA SER A 11 29.71 6.38 -32.77
C SER A 11 28.38 5.86 -33.33
N VAL A 12 28.40 5.15 -34.46
CA VAL A 12 27.19 4.53 -35.02
C VAL A 12 26.69 3.37 -34.16
N LEU A 13 27.60 2.58 -33.59
CA LEU A 13 27.24 1.47 -32.70
C LEU A 13 26.72 1.96 -31.34
N ALA A 14 27.28 3.06 -30.81
CA ALA A 14 26.77 3.72 -29.60
C ALA A 14 25.35 4.29 -29.81
N GLY A 15 25.07 4.90 -30.96
CA GLY A 15 23.74 5.43 -31.29
C GLY A 15 22.65 4.33 -31.41
N ALA A 16 23.02 3.16 -31.92
CA ALA A 16 22.09 2.02 -32.04
C ALA A 16 21.72 1.39 -30.68
N ILE A 17 22.65 1.39 -29.72
CA ILE A 17 22.41 0.84 -28.37
C ILE A 17 21.52 1.77 -27.52
N VAL A 18 21.64 3.10 -27.67
CA VAL A 18 20.77 4.06 -26.96
C VAL A 18 19.31 4.00 -27.43
N SER A 19 19.07 3.66 -28.70
CA SER A 19 17.70 3.55 -29.26
C SER A 19 16.91 2.32 -28.74
N MET A 20 17.60 1.30 -28.22
CA MET A 20 16.98 0.06 -27.70
C MET A 20 16.51 0.14 -26.24
N MET A 21 16.72 1.26 -25.52
CA MET A 21 16.34 1.39 -24.11
C MET A 21 15.06 2.22 -23.87
N THR A 22 14.22 2.44 -24.89
CA THR A 22 12.88 2.98 -24.67
C THR A 22 11.97 1.90 -24.08
N ALA A 23 12.13 1.65 -22.77
CA ALA A 23 11.17 0.85 -22.01
C ALA A 23 9.78 1.48 -22.20
N GLN A 24 8.87 0.74 -22.82
CA GLN A 24 7.47 1.15 -22.90
C GLN A 24 6.93 1.18 -21.47
N HIS A 25 6.78 2.38 -20.92
CA HIS A 25 6.10 2.57 -19.65
C HIS A 25 4.65 2.14 -19.83
N ALA A 26 4.29 0.98 -19.27
CA ALA A 26 2.89 0.62 -19.09
C ALA A 26 2.31 1.54 -18.01
N SER A 27 1.65 2.61 -18.44
CA SER A 27 0.91 3.50 -17.54
C SER A 27 -0.50 2.92 -17.36
N ALA A 28 -0.95 2.81 -16.10
CA ALA A 28 -2.34 2.50 -15.82
C ALA A 28 -3.23 3.58 -16.43
N ALA A 29 -4.30 3.18 -17.11
CA ALA A 29 -5.23 4.18 -17.61
C ALA A 29 -6.05 4.71 -16.44
N ILE A 30 -6.60 3.87 -15.57
CA ILE A 30 -7.32 4.33 -14.39
C ILE A 30 -6.40 4.35 -13.15
N ALA A 31 -6.11 5.56 -12.65
CA ALA A 31 -5.37 5.79 -11.43
C ALA A 31 -6.29 6.10 -10.24
N LEU A 32 -5.83 5.76 -9.03
CA LEU A 32 -6.51 5.98 -7.76
C LEU A 32 -5.68 6.93 -6.88
N ASP A 33 -6.31 7.83 -6.14
CA ASP A 33 -5.64 8.89 -5.37
C ASP A 33 -4.88 8.43 -4.12
N ARG A 34 -5.01 7.17 -3.71
CA ARG A 34 -4.39 6.63 -2.50
C ARG A 34 -4.14 5.12 -2.57
N THR A 35 -3.26 4.64 -1.71
CA THR A 35 -2.83 3.23 -1.63
C THR A 35 -3.51 2.43 -0.52
N ARG A 36 -4.33 3.08 0.30
CA ARG A 36 -5.17 2.49 1.34
C ARG A 36 -6.30 3.44 1.71
N VAL A 37 -7.37 2.89 2.31
CA VAL A 37 -8.54 3.66 2.73
C VAL A 37 -8.81 3.41 4.21
N VAL A 38 -9.17 4.46 4.95
CA VAL A 38 -9.74 4.35 6.29
C VAL A 38 -11.17 4.89 6.23
N VAL A 39 -12.13 4.10 6.70
CA VAL A 39 -13.53 4.48 6.86
C VAL A 39 -13.78 4.64 8.35
N ASN A 40 -13.92 5.88 8.82
CA ASN A 40 -14.21 6.13 10.22
C ASN A 40 -15.68 5.82 10.54
N GLY A 41 -15.92 5.18 11.69
CA GLY A 41 -17.25 4.93 12.21
C GLY A 41 -17.99 6.25 12.47
N GLY A 42 -19.28 6.27 12.16
CA GLY A 42 -20.09 7.51 12.17
C GLY A 42 -20.11 8.23 10.81
N GLU A 43 -19.17 7.94 9.90
CA GLU A 43 -19.24 8.43 8.53
C GLU A 43 -20.09 7.47 7.65
N GLY A 44 -21.06 8.03 6.92
CA GLY A 44 -21.92 7.26 6.01
C GLY A 44 -21.22 6.82 4.71
N SER A 45 -20.11 7.48 4.36
CA SER A 45 -19.32 7.14 3.18
C SER A 45 -17.96 7.83 3.16
N VAL A 46 -17.01 7.25 2.43
CA VAL A 46 -15.76 7.91 2.02
C VAL A 46 -15.67 7.99 0.49
N SER A 47 -15.19 9.12 -0.04
CA SER A 47 -14.93 9.32 -1.47
C SER A 47 -13.47 9.05 -1.82
N LEU A 48 -13.26 8.36 -2.93
CA LEU A 48 -11.96 8.10 -3.55
C LEU A 48 -11.95 8.75 -4.93
N ASN A 49 -10.93 9.57 -5.21
CA ASN A 49 -10.78 10.16 -6.53
C ASN A 49 -10.09 9.18 -7.47
N ILE A 50 -10.59 9.11 -8.70
CA ILE A 50 -10.01 8.31 -9.78
C ILE A 50 -9.82 9.18 -11.02
N SER A 51 -8.77 8.90 -11.79
CA SER A 51 -8.46 9.63 -13.02
C SER A 51 -8.16 8.67 -14.16
N ASN A 52 -8.57 9.03 -15.37
CA ASN A 52 -8.12 8.39 -16.58
C ASN A 52 -6.85 9.11 -17.09
N GLU A 53 -5.69 8.51 -16.87
CA GLU A 53 -4.41 9.02 -17.35
C GLU A 53 -4.19 8.79 -18.85
N ASN A 54 -5.00 7.95 -19.49
CA ASN A 54 -5.02 7.85 -20.95
C ASN A 54 -5.65 9.12 -21.56
N LYS A 55 -4.86 9.89 -22.31
CA LYS A 55 -5.30 11.16 -22.93
C LYS A 55 -6.03 10.99 -24.25
N ASN A 56 -6.15 9.77 -24.77
CA ASN A 56 -6.70 9.49 -26.10
C ASN A 56 -7.96 8.63 -26.07
N LEU A 57 -8.10 7.76 -25.08
CA LEU A 57 -9.14 6.74 -25.05
C LEU A 57 -9.96 6.79 -23.76
N PRO A 58 -11.28 6.58 -23.85
CA PRO A 58 -12.14 6.42 -22.69
C PRO A 58 -11.99 5.01 -22.09
N TYR A 59 -12.16 4.90 -20.78
CA TYR A 59 -12.08 3.64 -20.04
C TYR A 59 -13.31 3.48 -19.14
N LEU A 60 -13.71 2.25 -18.84
CA LEU A 60 -14.59 2.01 -17.70
C LEU A 60 -13.75 1.73 -16.46
N ALA A 61 -14.23 2.21 -15.31
CA ALA A 61 -13.70 1.89 -14.00
C ALA A 61 -14.76 1.07 -13.24
N GLN A 62 -14.42 -0.15 -12.84
CA GLN A 62 -15.28 -1.04 -12.07
C GLN A 62 -14.76 -1.17 -10.64
N GLY A 63 -15.60 -0.86 -9.65
CA GLY A 63 -15.25 -0.91 -8.24
C GLY A 63 -16.04 -1.96 -7.47
N TRP A 64 -15.41 -2.63 -6.50
CA TRP A 64 -16.09 -3.53 -5.56
C TRP A 64 -15.34 -3.67 -4.23
N MET A 65 -16.05 -4.19 -3.22
CA MET A 65 -15.49 -4.55 -1.91
C MET A 65 -15.23 -6.05 -1.82
N GLU A 66 -14.18 -6.41 -1.08
CA GLU A 66 -13.91 -7.77 -0.61
C GLU A 66 -13.74 -7.81 0.91
N ASP A 67 -14.10 -8.94 1.52
CA ASP A 67 -13.76 -9.24 2.91
C ASP A 67 -12.26 -9.55 3.08
N GLU A 68 -11.81 -9.75 4.32
CA GLU A 68 -10.42 -10.11 4.64
C GLU A 68 -9.94 -11.38 3.91
N LYS A 69 -10.84 -12.31 3.60
CA LYS A 69 -10.54 -13.57 2.89
C LYS A 69 -10.50 -13.40 1.37
N GLY A 70 -10.82 -12.22 0.85
CA GLY A 70 -10.85 -11.93 -0.58
C GLY A 70 -12.16 -12.29 -1.27
N ASN A 71 -13.22 -12.62 -0.52
CA ASN A 71 -14.54 -12.86 -1.11
C ASN A 71 -15.18 -11.52 -1.44
N LYS A 72 -15.74 -11.39 -2.65
CA LYS A 72 -16.50 -10.21 -3.05
C LYS A 72 -17.77 -10.08 -2.20
N ILE A 73 -17.99 -8.89 -1.64
CA ILE A 73 -19.12 -8.59 -0.75
C ILE A 73 -19.90 -7.36 -1.22
N THR A 74 -21.13 -7.23 -0.72
CA THR A 74 -22.00 -6.05 -0.90
C THR A 74 -22.43 -5.43 0.43
N SER A 75 -22.03 -6.03 1.56
CA SER A 75 -22.31 -5.61 2.93
C SER A 75 -21.12 -6.03 3.81
N PRO A 76 -20.71 -5.25 4.83
CA PRO A 76 -21.37 -4.05 5.36
C PRO A 76 -20.99 -2.75 4.65
N MET A 77 -20.18 -2.84 3.59
CA MET A 77 -19.78 -1.69 2.77
C MET A 77 -19.93 -2.04 1.29
N THR A 78 -20.28 -1.04 0.49
CA THR A 78 -20.47 -1.19 -0.96
C THR A 78 -19.84 -0.04 -1.74
N VAL A 79 -19.49 -0.30 -2.99
CA VAL A 79 -18.87 0.67 -3.89
C VAL A 79 -19.90 1.24 -4.85
N LEU A 80 -19.99 2.58 -4.92
CA LEU A 80 -20.92 3.29 -5.79
C LEU A 80 -20.23 4.40 -6.60
N PRO A 81 -20.49 4.51 -7.92
CA PRO A 81 -21.15 3.50 -8.74
C PRO A 81 -20.25 2.25 -8.90
N PRO A 82 -20.81 1.04 -9.09
CA PRO A 82 -20.02 -0.17 -9.29
C PRO A 82 -19.28 -0.19 -10.62
N VAL A 83 -19.77 0.52 -11.64
CA VAL A 83 -19.09 0.74 -12.93
C VAL A 83 -19.39 2.16 -13.41
N GLN A 84 -18.37 2.84 -13.92
CA GLN A 84 -18.54 4.15 -14.55
C GLN A 84 -17.59 4.34 -15.72
N ARG A 85 -18.00 5.14 -16.70
CA ARG A 85 -17.17 5.52 -17.84
C ARG A 85 -16.43 6.82 -17.53
N ILE A 86 -15.14 6.86 -17.85
CA ILE A 86 -14.29 8.03 -17.68
C ILE A 86 -13.69 8.35 -19.04
N GLU A 87 -14.00 9.55 -19.53
CA GLU A 87 -13.45 10.03 -20.80
C GLU A 87 -11.93 10.22 -20.72
N ALA A 88 -11.30 10.37 -21.88
CA ALA A 88 -9.87 10.56 -21.99
C ALA A 88 -9.39 11.76 -21.16
N GLY A 89 -8.38 11.55 -20.30
CA GLY A 89 -7.88 12.59 -19.38
C GLY A 89 -8.85 12.97 -18.25
N GLY A 90 -10.03 12.36 -18.17
CA GLY A 90 -11.10 12.71 -17.25
C GLY A 90 -10.80 12.33 -15.79
N LYS A 91 -11.52 12.95 -14.87
CA LYS A 91 -11.50 12.63 -13.43
C LYS A 91 -12.91 12.27 -12.97
N SER A 92 -13.01 11.39 -12.00
CA SER A 92 -14.27 11.03 -11.36
C SER A 92 -14.04 10.63 -9.90
N GLN A 93 -15.13 10.27 -9.21
CA GLN A 93 -15.09 9.74 -7.85
C GLN A 93 -15.84 8.41 -7.75
N VAL A 94 -15.36 7.59 -6.82
CA VAL A 94 -16.02 6.38 -6.35
C VAL A 94 -16.26 6.54 -4.86
N LYS A 95 -17.46 6.21 -4.39
CA LYS A 95 -17.81 6.25 -2.97
C LYS A 95 -17.82 4.83 -2.41
N VAL A 96 -17.22 4.65 -1.25
CA VAL A 96 -17.46 3.48 -0.40
C VAL A 96 -18.51 3.89 0.62
N GLN A 97 -19.70 3.34 0.50
CA GLN A 97 -20.83 3.64 1.39
C GLN A 97 -20.96 2.55 2.46
N THR A 98 -21.18 2.97 3.71
CA THR A 98 -21.43 2.07 4.84
C THR A 98 -22.93 1.74 4.93
N ALA A 99 -23.24 0.50 5.30
CA ALA A 99 -24.59 0.05 5.62
C ALA A 99 -24.71 -0.15 7.14
N PRO A 100 -25.93 -0.17 7.73
CA PRO A 100 -26.12 -0.38 9.17
C PRO A 100 -25.45 -1.65 9.72
N ALA A 101 -25.19 -2.64 8.87
CA ALA A 101 -24.45 -3.86 9.20
C ALA A 101 -23.01 -3.60 9.70
N VAL A 102 -22.42 -2.41 9.50
CA VAL A 102 -21.11 -2.06 10.10
C VAL A 102 -21.15 -2.10 11.63
N ASN A 103 -22.32 -1.93 12.25
CA ASN A 103 -22.49 -2.00 13.69
C ASN A 103 -22.30 -3.42 14.26
N ALA A 104 -22.35 -4.46 13.41
CA ALA A 104 -22.07 -5.84 13.80
C ALA A 104 -20.56 -6.16 13.78
N LEU A 105 -19.72 -5.28 13.23
CA LEU A 105 -18.27 -5.43 13.28
C LEU A 105 -17.76 -5.16 14.71
N PRO A 106 -16.57 -5.68 15.08
CA PRO A 106 -15.92 -5.31 16.32
C PRO A 106 -15.80 -3.79 16.47
N GLN A 107 -16.31 -3.25 17.57
CA GLN A 107 -16.30 -1.82 17.86
C GLN A 107 -15.11 -1.40 18.74
N ASP A 108 -14.16 -2.28 19.01
CA ASP A 108 -13.00 -2.04 19.88
C ASP A 108 -11.65 -2.11 19.12
N ARG A 109 -11.70 -2.34 17.81
CA ARG A 109 -10.56 -2.52 16.90
C ARG A 109 -10.97 -2.32 15.44
N GLU A 110 -9.99 -2.10 14.57
CA GLU A 110 -10.22 -2.04 13.13
C GLU A 110 -10.67 -3.40 12.55
N SER A 111 -11.45 -3.32 11.49
CA SER A 111 -11.80 -4.47 10.62
C SER A 111 -11.20 -4.28 9.23
N LEU A 112 -10.64 -5.36 8.67
CA LEU A 112 -9.96 -5.33 7.38
C LEU A 112 -10.89 -5.75 6.23
N PHE A 113 -10.83 -4.98 5.16
CA PHE A 113 -11.46 -5.23 3.87
C PHE A 113 -10.48 -4.87 2.75
N TYR A 114 -10.86 -5.16 1.51
CA TYR A 114 -10.14 -4.70 0.34
C TYR A 114 -11.06 -3.95 -0.61
N PHE A 115 -10.62 -2.77 -1.03
CA PHE A 115 -11.22 -2.03 -2.13
C PHE A 115 -10.52 -2.43 -3.43
N ASN A 116 -11.30 -2.79 -4.43
CA ASN A 116 -10.80 -3.16 -5.75
C ASN A 116 -11.31 -2.17 -6.79
N LEU A 117 -10.42 -1.77 -7.69
CA LEU A 117 -10.70 -0.94 -8.85
C LEU A 117 -10.06 -1.57 -10.09
N ARG A 118 -10.89 -2.02 -11.03
CA ARG A 118 -10.46 -2.62 -12.29
C ARG A 118 -10.80 -1.70 -13.45
N GLU A 119 -9.83 -1.41 -14.29
CA GLU A 119 -10.08 -0.72 -15.54
C GLU A 119 -10.59 -1.70 -16.60
N ILE A 120 -11.47 -1.23 -17.49
CA ILE A 120 -11.92 -1.98 -18.66
C ILE A 120 -11.59 -1.12 -19.87
N PRO A 121 -10.53 -1.48 -20.63
CA PRO A 121 -10.14 -0.72 -21.81
C PRO A 121 -11.16 -0.88 -22.94
N PRO A 122 -11.22 0.06 -23.89
CA PRO A 122 -12.08 -0.07 -25.05
C PRO A 122 -11.59 -1.24 -25.92
N ARG A 123 -12.53 -2.01 -26.49
CA ARG A 123 -12.20 -3.17 -27.31
C ARG A 123 -11.30 -2.79 -28.49
N SER A 124 -10.16 -3.48 -28.64
CA SER A 124 -9.28 -3.30 -29.81
C SER A 124 -10.01 -3.71 -31.10
N LYS A 125 -9.81 -2.91 -32.17
CA LYS A 125 -10.25 -3.25 -33.53
C LYS A 125 -9.17 -4.00 -34.33
N LYS A 126 -7.96 -4.16 -33.78
CA LYS A 126 -6.85 -4.83 -34.46
C LYS A 126 -6.94 -6.35 -34.26
N PRO A 127 -6.77 -7.16 -35.32
CA PRO A 127 -6.65 -8.60 -35.16
C PRO A 127 -5.39 -8.95 -34.34
N ASN A 128 -5.40 -10.11 -33.69
CA ASN A 128 -4.25 -10.69 -32.98
C ASN A 128 -3.61 -9.74 -31.94
N THR A 129 -4.43 -9.05 -31.15
CA THR A 129 -3.96 -8.13 -30.11
C THR A 129 -4.14 -8.73 -28.72
N LEU A 130 -3.08 -8.69 -27.91
CA LEU A 130 -3.16 -8.88 -26.46
C LEU A 130 -3.55 -7.55 -25.80
N GLN A 131 -4.61 -7.56 -25.00
CA GLN A 131 -5.07 -6.38 -24.27
C GLN A 131 -4.96 -6.63 -22.77
N ILE A 132 -4.22 -5.75 -22.08
CA ILE A 132 -4.00 -5.81 -20.64
C ILE A 132 -4.99 -4.85 -19.96
N ALA A 133 -5.60 -5.31 -18.86
CA ALA A 133 -6.46 -4.50 -18.01
C ALA A 133 -5.92 -4.56 -16.58
N LEU A 134 -5.57 -3.41 -16.01
CA LEU A 134 -5.03 -3.34 -14.66
C LEU A 134 -6.14 -3.37 -13.61
N GLN A 135 -5.84 -4.02 -12.48
CA GLN A 135 -6.68 -4.04 -11.30
C GLN A 135 -5.85 -3.61 -10.09
N THR A 136 -6.29 -2.53 -9.45
CA THR A 136 -5.74 -2.04 -8.20
C THR A 136 -6.55 -2.63 -7.05
N ARG A 137 -5.86 -3.31 -6.13
CA ARG A 137 -6.44 -3.85 -4.88
C ARG A 137 -5.73 -3.22 -3.71
N ILE A 138 -6.44 -2.44 -2.90
CA ILE A 138 -5.88 -1.75 -1.73
C ILE A 138 -6.61 -2.14 -0.46
N LYS A 139 -5.90 -2.06 0.66
CA LYS A 139 -6.48 -2.32 1.98
C LYS A 139 -7.47 -1.20 2.33
N LEU A 140 -8.63 -1.59 2.83
CA LEU A 140 -9.62 -0.70 3.42
C LEU A 140 -9.81 -1.10 4.88
N PHE A 141 -9.62 -0.15 5.78
CA PHE A 141 -9.78 -0.34 7.22
C PHE A 141 -11.06 0.34 7.66
N TYR A 142 -12.01 -0.42 8.18
CA TYR A 142 -13.10 0.16 8.95
C TYR A 142 -12.59 0.42 10.36
N ARG A 143 -12.64 1.68 10.79
CA ARG A 143 -12.17 2.15 12.10
C ARG A 143 -13.38 2.62 12.91
N PRO A 144 -13.87 1.84 13.90
CA PRO A 144 -15.00 2.24 14.74
C PRO A 144 -14.84 3.63 15.36
N ALA A 145 -15.97 4.31 15.63
CA ALA A 145 -15.99 5.67 16.18
C ALA A 145 -15.27 5.77 17.54
N SER A 146 -15.33 4.71 18.35
CA SER A 146 -14.68 4.57 19.66
C SER A 146 -13.15 4.65 19.62
N ILE A 147 -12.54 4.38 18.47
CA ILE A 147 -11.09 4.38 18.25
C ILE A 147 -10.68 5.30 17.09
N ALA A 148 -11.60 6.15 16.62
CA ALA A 148 -11.34 7.06 15.53
C ALA A 148 -10.18 8.00 15.89
N LEU A 149 -9.31 8.24 14.91
CA LEU A 149 -8.23 9.20 15.01
C LEU A 149 -8.64 10.44 14.22
N ASP A 150 -8.47 11.61 14.82
CA ASP A 150 -8.53 12.84 14.04
C ASP A 150 -7.34 12.92 13.06
N LYS A 151 -7.38 13.89 12.13
CA LYS A 151 -6.33 14.04 11.11
C LYS A 151 -4.94 14.26 11.71
N THR A 152 -4.85 14.98 12.83
CA THR A 152 -3.58 15.28 13.51
C THR A 152 -3.03 14.02 14.18
N GLN A 153 -3.88 13.26 14.88
CA GLN A 153 -3.51 12.00 15.51
C GLN A 153 -3.09 10.95 14.47
N ALA A 154 -3.82 10.85 13.36
CA ALA A 154 -3.49 9.95 12.26
C ALA A 154 -2.17 10.33 11.58
N ALA A 155 -1.89 11.63 11.44
CA ALA A 155 -0.64 12.12 10.87
C ALA A 155 0.56 11.92 11.82
N ASN A 156 0.37 12.18 13.12
CA ASN A 156 1.40 12.01 14.13
C ASN A 156 1.78 10.54 14.32
N GLY A 157 0.82 9.63 14.32
CA GLY A 157 1.08 8.19 14.39
C GLY A 157 1.59 7.70 15.75
N ASP A 158 1.48 8.49 16.82
CA ASP A 158 2.02 8.17 18.16
C ASP A 158 1.52 6.83 18.72
N TRP A 159 0.40 6.31 18.23
CA TRP A 159 -0.16 5.00 18.62
C TRP A 159 0.81 3.83 18.40
N VAL A 160 1.76 3.94 17.46
CA VAL A 160 2.73 2.88 17.18
C VAL A 160 3.80 2.72 18.27
N GLU A 161 3.95 3.69 19.18
CA GLU A 161 4.95 3.62 20.25
C GLU A 161 4.61 2.56 21.31
N ASN A 162 3.37 2.06 21.33
CA ASN A 162 2.97 0.95 22.19
C ASN A 162 3.38 -0.43 21.63
N VAL A 163 3.88 -0.49 20.38
CA VAL A 163 4.32 -1.73 19.74
C VAL A 163 5.65 -2.18 20.35
N THR A 164 5.80 -3.48 20.57
CA THR A 164 7.06 -4.06 21.08
C THR A 164 7.60 -5.12 20.14
N LEU A 165 8.92 -5.31 20.18
CA LEU A 165 9.58 -6.48 19.62
C LEU A 165 10.05 -7.39 20.75
N GLN A 166 9.95 -8.69 20.55
CA GLN A 166 10.56 -9.70 21.40
C GLN A 166 11.43 -10.60 20.54
N ARG A 167 12.72 -10.71 20.90
CA ARG A 167 13.65 -11.61 20.22
C ARG A 167 13.36 -13.05 20.63
N GLU A 168 13.13 -13.90 19.63
CA GLU A 168 12.90 -15.34 19.77
C GLU A 168 13.86 -16.07 18.83
N GLY A 169 15.01 -16.49 19.36
CA GLY A 169 16.11 -17.01 18.55
C GLY A 169 16.64 -15.95 17.58
N ASP A 170 16.66 -16.28 16.29
CA ASP A 170 17.08 -15.36 15.22
C ASP A 170 15.89 -14.64 14.54
N LYS A 171 14.73 -14.57 15.18
CA LYS A 171 13.58 -13.80 14.69
C LYS A 171 13.08 -12.82 15.74
N TYR A 172 12.32 -11.83 15.29
CA TYR A 172 11.56 -10.95 16.18
C TYR A 172 10.07 -11.28 16.10
N ARG A 173 9.42 -11.45 17.24
CA ARG A 173 7.98 -11.38 17.39
C ARG A 173 7.57 -9.94 17.64
N VAL A 174 6.73 -9.39 16.78
CA VAL A 174 6.09 -8.09 16.95
C VAL A 174 4.82 -8.28 17.76
N THR A 175 4.64 -7.50 18.82
CA THR A 175 3.37 -7.40 19.55
C THR A 175 2.72 -6.07 19.23
N ASN A 176 1.52 -6.12 18.64
CA ASN A 176 0.68 -4.96 18.38
C ASN A 176 -0.47 -4.93 19.39
N PRO A 177 -0.35 -4.22 20.53
CA PRO A 177 -1.44 -4.09 21.49
C PRO A 177 -2.51 -3.08 21.05
N THR A 178 -2.27 -2.35 19.96
CA THR A 178 -3.11 -1.24 19.52
C THR A 178 -4.37 -1.75 18.83
N PRO A 179 -5.44 -0.93 18.72
CA PRO A 179 -6.66 -1.32 18.02
C PRO A 179 -6.54 -1.19 16.49
N TYR A 180 -5.36 -0.90 15.94
CA TYR A 180 -5.13 -0.61 14.51
C TYR A 180 -4.30 -1.71 13.83
N TYR A 181 -4.48 -1.91 12.52
CA TYR A 181 -3.60 -2.76 11.71
C TYR A 181 -2.27 -2.06 11.42
N LEU A 182 -1.16 -2.71 11.75
CA LEU A 182 0.19 -2.20 11.50
C LEU A 182 0.81 -2.93 10.31
N THR A 183 1.13 -2.22 9.22
CA THR A 183 1.85 -2.81 8.07
C THR A 183 3.31 -2.39 8.09
N LEU A 184 4.21 -3.33 8.37
CA LEU A 184 5.66 -3.17 8.33
C LEU A 184 6.18 -3.60 6.96
N VAL A 185 7.01 -2.77 6.31
CA VAL A 185 7.42 -2.98 4.90
C VAL A 185 8.93 -3.05 4.71
N GLU A 186 9.71 -2.59 5.67
CA GLU A 186 11.17 -2.56 5.60
C GLU A 186 11.76 -2.62 7.01
N GLY A 187 12.98 -3.14 7.13
CA GLY A 187 13.75 -3.12 8.36
C GLY A 187 15.23 -2.83 8.11
N SER A 188 15.89 -2.19 9.07
CA SER A 188 17.34 -1.91 9.04
C SER A 188 17.95 -2.03 10.45
N PRO A 189 19.28 -2.20 10.58
CA PRO A 189 19.95 -2.36 11.87
C PRO A 189 20.07 -1.07 12.70
N GLY A 190 19.54 0.05 12.20
CA GLY A 190 19.61 1.36 12.83
C GLY A 190 19.18 2.48 11.88
N VAL A 191 19.07 3.71 12.41
CA VAL A 191 18.52 4.87 11.67
C VAL A 191 19.29 5.18 10.38
N LYS A 192 20.62 5.05 10.43
CA LYS A 192 21.53 5.23 9.28
C LYS A 192 21.92 3.89 8.63
N GLY A 193 21.35 2.79 9.07
CA GLY A 193 21.62 1.45 8.54
C GLY A 193 20.96 1.26 7.19
N THR A 194 21.61 0.49 6.31
CA THR A 194 21.03 0.09 5.03
C THR A 194 19.87 -0.90 5.28
N PRO A 195 18.73 -0.75 4.59
CA PRO A 195 17.66 -1.74 4.62
C PRO A 195 18.14 -3.15 4.29
N ILE A 196 17.66 -4.12 5.06
CA ILE A 196 17.94 -5.55 4.81
C ILE A 196 16.82 -6.17 3.97
N ALA A 197 17.05 -7.39 3.47
CA ALA A 197 15.99 -8.18 2.88
C ALA A 197 14.86 -8.39 3.91
N PHE A 198 13.67 -7.88 3.59
CA PHE A 198 12.54 -7.83 4.51
C PHE A 198 11.26 -8.22 3.78
N GLN A 199 10.52 -9.19 4.33
CA GLN A 199 9.19 -9.54 3.84
C GLN A 199 8.16 -8.67 4.55
N PRO A 200 7.33 -7.90 3.83
CA PRO A 200 6.28 -7.10 4.46
C PRO A 200 5.34 -7.96 5.29
N VAL A 201 5.01 -7.49 6.49
CA VAL A 201 4.11 -8.17 7.42
C VAL A 201 3.06 -7.18 7.90
N MET A 202 1.81 -7.64 7.96
CA MET A 202 0.72 -6.87 8.54
C MET A 202 0.30 -7.53 9.85
N VAL A 203 0.37 -6.77 10.94
CA VAL A 203 0.04 -7.22 12.28
C VAL A 203 -1.38 -6.76 12.62
N SER A 204 -2.27 -7.70 12.88
CA SER A 204 -3.66 -7.40 13.23
C SER A 204 -3.76 -6.67 14.59
N PRO A 205 -4.87 -5.95 14.86
CA PRO A 205 -5.10 -5.33 16.16
C PRO A 205 -5.03 -6.35 17.31
N LYS A 206 -4.42 -5.94 18.42
CA LYS A 206 -4.32 -6.76 19.66
C LYS A 206 -3.77 -8.16 19.40
N SER A 207 -2.76 -8.27 18.55
CA SER A 207 -2.20 -9.55 18.10
C SER A 207 -0.67 -9.51 17.99
N THR A 208 -0.07 -10.65 17.65
CA THR A 208 1.36 -10.76 17.38
C THR A 208 1.63 -11.31 16.00
N ALA A 209 2.75 -10.94 15.39
CA ALA A 209 3.24 -11.55 14.16
C ALA A 209 4.76 -11.74 14.24
N VAL A 210 5.29 -12.67 13.45
CA VAL A 210 6.73 -12.92 13.34
C VAL A 210 7.29 -12.13 12.17
N ILE A 211 8.43 -11.46 12.39
CA ILE A 211 9.26 -10.91 11.32
C ILE A 211 10.20 -12.02 10.87
N GLU A 212 10.10 -12.37 9.58
CA GLU A 212 10.91 -13.43 8.96
C GLU A 212 12.37 -13.04 8.72
N ALA A 213 12.67 -11.74 8.73
CA ALA A 213 14.04 -11.24 8.62
C ALA A 213 14.87 -11.61 9.86
N SER A 214 16.16 -11.91 9.65
CA SER A 214 17.08 -12.27 10.73
C SER A 214 17.17 -11.16 11.78
N ALA A 215 16.93 -11.51 13.03
CA ALA A 215 17.07 -10.62 14.17
C ALA A 215 18.51 -10.11 14.30
N SER A 216 19.49 -10.95 13.97
CA SER A 216 20.90 -10.56 13.94
C SER A 216 21.19 -9.53 12.86
N ALA A 217 20.56 -9.64 11.68
CA ALA A 217 20.68 -8.65 10.61
C ALA A 217 20.00 -7.30 10.94
N LEU A 218 18.96 -7.32 11.78
CA LEU A 218 18.29 -6.13 12.33
C LEU A 218 19.03 -5.50 13.53
N GLY A 219 20.11 -6.11 14.00
CA GLY A 219 20.95 -5.55 15.06
C GLY A 219 20.24 -5.34 16.41
N ASN A 220 20.90 -4.55 17.27
CA ASN A 220 20.45 -4.27 18.65
C ASN A 220 19.52 -3.05 18.74
N THR A 221 19.45 -2.24 17.68
CA THR A 221 18.54 -1.09 17.58
C THR A 221 17.74 -1.15 16.26
N PRO A 222 16.87 -2.16 16.08
CA PRO A 222 16.12 -2.32 14.84
C PRO A 222 15.34 -1.06 14.50
N VAL A 223 15.33 -0.67 13.24
CA VAL A 223 14.43 0.37 12.72
C VAL A 223 13.51 -0.27 11.72
N LEU A 224 12.21 -0.16 11.95
CA LEU A 224 11.18 -0.70 11.06
C LEU A 224 10.41 0.44 10.41
N THR A 225 10.19 0.34 9.10
CA THR A 225 9.37 1.28 8.35
C THR A 225 7.95 0.74 8.26
N TYR A 226 6.96 1.53 8.66
CA TYR A 226 5.55 1.17 8.53
C TYR A 226 4.83 2.08 7.54
N VAL A 227 3.71 1.60 7.00
CA VAL A 227 2.83 2.42 6.17
C VAL A 227 1.79 3.08 7.06
N ASN A 228 1.73 4.41 7.08
CA ASN A 228 0.70 5.17 7.82
C ASN A 228 -0.61 5.28 7.01
N ASP A 229 -1.63 5.93 7.56
CA ASP A 229 -2.96 6.09 6.93
C ASP A 229 -2.93 6.80 5.57
N TYR A 230 -1.93 7.65 5.35
CA TYR A 230 -1.73 8.44 4.14
C TYR A 230 -0.84 7.75 3.10
N GLY A 231 -0.38 6.53 3.37
CA GLY A 231 0.56 5.81 2.50
C GLY A 231 2.02 6.26 2.65
N GLY A 232 2.30 7.17 3.58
CA GLY A 232 3.64 7.57 3.98
C GLY A 232 4.39 6.42 4.67
N ARG A 233 5.71 6.55 4.74
CA ARG A 233 6.63 5.52 5.25
C ARG A 233 7.48 6.00 6.44
N PRO A 234 6.86 6.43 7.55
CA PRO A 234 7.59 6.77 8.77
C PRO A 234 8.32 5.56 9.38
N LYS A 235 9.34 5.87 10.17
CA LYS A 235 10.23 4.88 10.78
C LYS A 235 10.01 4.78 12.29
N ILE A 236 9.98 3.57 12.81
CA ILE A 236 9.92 3.27 14.25
C ILE A 236 11.28 2.71 14.64
N GLN A 237 11.96 3.36 15.56
CA GLN A 237 13.18 2.84 16.16
C GLN A 237 12.83 2.01 17.39
N PHE A 238 13.41 0.82 17.49
CA PHE A 238 13.30 -0.03 18.65
C PHE A 238 14.61 -0.01 19.45
N THR A 239 14.50 0.11 20.76
CA THR A 239 15.64 0.00 21.68
C THR A 239 15.44 -1.23 22.55
N CYS A 240 16.38 -2.17 22.48
CA CYS A 240 16.27 -3.46 23.17
C CYS A 240 16.92 -3.43 24.56
N GLY A 241 16.13 -3.80 25.59
CA GLY A 241 16.59 -4.09 26.94
C GLY A 241 16.45 -5.59 27.21
N GLY A 242 17.52 -6.36 26.97
CA GLY A 242 17.45 -7.82 26.96
C GLY A 242 16.76 -8.34 25.69
N THR A 243 15.78 -9.23 25.83
CA THR A 243 15.04 -9.81 24.70
C THR A 243 13.87 -8.94 24.23
N VAL A 244 13.48 -7.91 24.98
CA VAL A 244 12.34 -7.04 24.67
C VAL A 244 12.83 -5.69 24.18
N CYS A 245 12.23 -5.18 23.12
CA CYS A 245 12.53 -3.87 22.55
C CYS A 245 11.28 -3.00 22.51
N HIS A 246 11.47 -1.73 22.91
CA HIS A 246 10.40 -0.74 22.96
C HIS A 246 10.48 0.21 21.77
N ALA A 247 9.33 0.49 21.17
CA ALA A 247 9.20 1.40 20.05
C ALA A 247 9.36 2.86 20.46
N LYS A 248 9.94 3.65 19.56
CA LYS A 248 9.91 5.10 19.56
C LYS A 248 9.74 5.56 18.12
N LEU A 249 8.74 6.41 17.86
CA LEU A 249 8.52 6.93 16.53
C LEU A 249 9.61 7.94 16.17
N LEU A 250 10.21 7.80 15.00
CA LEU A 250 11.12 8.80 14.45
C LEU A 250 10.28 9.88 13.77
N LYS A 251 10.24 11.05 14.38
CA LYS A 251 9.65 12.25 13.78
C LYS A 251 10.71 12.88 12.87
N ASP A 252 10.42 12.97 11.58
CA ASP A 252 11.26 13.74 10.65
C ASP A 252 11.27 15.20 11.16
N LYS A 253 12.48 15.73 11.39
CA LYS A 253 12.68 17.13 11.79
C LYS A 253 12.57 18.06 10.58
#